data_AF-A0A849I088-F1
#
_entry.id   AF-A0A849I088-F1
#
_cell.length_a   1.000
_cell.length_b   1.000
_cell.length_c   1.000
_cell.angle_alpha   90.00
_cell.angle_beta   90.00
_cell.angle_gamma   90.00
#
_symmetry.space_group_name_H-M   'P 1'
#
loop_
_entity.id
_entity.type
_entity.pdbx_description
1 polymer ?
#
loop_
_entity_poly.entity_id
_entity_poly.type
_entity_poly.pdbx_seq_one_letter_code
_entity_poly.pdbx_strand_id
1 'polypeptide(L)'
;MDIDILYGLHPVQACFLGIAYTQDNETPTTVLSLDTEIAKKLNKYEYSRYGQYQLTYQQQKRLIGFICKKTQKPFLMDARDIALSQELIGEFDAIEAFIIGQEAGRQLNDSKKQAAVNSTAGKTYLRLVK
;
A
#
# COMPACT_ATOMS: atom_id res chain seq x y z
N MET A 1 11.42 -10.93 4.46
CA MET A 1 11.22 -11.12 3.01
C MET A 1 12.52 -10.80 2.32
N ASP A 2 13.00 -11.64 1.41
CA ASP A 2 14.19 -11.32 0.62
C ASP A 2 13.80 -10.25 -0.41
N ILE A 3 14.16 -8.99 -0.13
CA ILE A 3 13.84 -7.82 -0.97
C ILE A 3 14.36 -8.01 -2.40
N ASP A 4 15.37 -8.86 -2.57
CA ASP A 4 16.02 -9.12 -3.84
C ASP A 4 15.06 -9.84 -4.82
N ILE A 5 14.05 -10.56 -4.30
CA ILE A 5 12.97 -11.17 -5.10
C ILE A 5 12.07 -10.10 -5.74
N LEU A 6 11.86 -8.96 -5.08
CA LEU A 6 10.98 -7.90 -5.59
C LEU A 6 11.52 -7.26 -6.87
N TYR A 7 12.84 -7.16 -7.02
CA TYR A 7 13.46 -6.59 -8.23
C TYR A 7 13.24 -7.46 -9.49
N GLY A 8 12.90 -8.73 -9.31
CA GLY A 8 12.55 -9.63 -10.41
C GLY A 8 11.09 -9.49 -10.87
N LEU A 9 10.24 -8.79 -10.12
CA LEU A 9 8.81 -8.73 -10.37
C LEU A 9 8.42 -7.53 -11.23
N HIS A 10 7.34 -7.71 -11.99
CA HIS A 10 6.64 -6.57 -12.58
C HIS A 10 6.00 -5.73 -11.46
N PRO A 11 5.97 -4.38 -11.53
CA PRO A 11 5.40 -3.54 -10.48
C PRO A 11 3.97 -3.93 -10.06
N VAL A 12 3.12 -4.29 -11.02
CA VAL A 12 1.77 -4.83 -10.76
C VAL A 12 1.81 -6.08 -9.87
N GLN A 13 2.72 -7.02 -10.14
CA GLN A 13 2.87 -8.25 -9.36
C GLN A 13 3.39 -7.94 -7.94
N ALA A 14 4.34 -7.01 -7.84
CA ALA A 14 4.87 -6.58 -6.56
C ALA A 14 3.78 -5.89 -5.71
N CYS A 15 2.92 -5.06 -6.32
CA CYS A 15 1.78 -4.47 -5.65
C CYS A 15 0.79 -5.52 -5.15
N PHE A 16 0.44 -6.50 -5.98
CA PHE A 16 -0.45 -7.60 -5.58
C PHE A 16 0.13 -8.38 -4.38
N LEU A 17 1.43 -8.69 -4.44
CA LEU A 17 2.15 -9.35 -3.35
C LEU A 17 2.13 -8.53 -2.06
N GLY A 18 2.26 -7.20 -2.16
CA GLY A 18 2.14 -6.28 -1.03
C GLY A 18 0.76 -6.32 -0.37
N ILE A 19 -0.31 -6.34 -1.16
CA ILE A 19 -1.69 -6.48 -0.65
C ILE A 19 -1.84 -7.81 0.08
N ALA A 20 -1.47 -8.92 -0.56
CA ALA A 20 -1.57 -10.26 0.02
C ALA A 20 -0.77 -10.39 1.32
N TYR A 21 0.45 -9.83 1.36
CA TYR A 21 1.30 -9.84 2.55
C TYR A 21 0.63 -9.22 3.78
N THR A 22 -0.24 -8.22 3.58
CA THR A 22 -0.97 -7.58 4.70
C THR A 22 -2.24 -8.31 5.12
N GLN A 23 -2.76 -9.21 4.29
CA GLN A 23 -3.91 -10.05 4.63
C GLN A 23 -3.49 -11.23 5.53
N ASP A 24 -2.29 -11.77 5.31
CA ASP A 24 -1.78 -12.92 6.06
C ASP A 24 -1.13 -12.53 7.40
N ASN A 25 -0.73 -11.26 7.57
CA ASN A 25 -0.11 -10.75 8.79
C ASN A 25 -1.08 -9.82 9.55
N GLU A 26 -2.00 -10.39 10.35
CA GLU A 26 -2.92 -9.64 11.23
C GLU A 26 -2.25 -8.93 12.42
N THR A 27 -0.92 -8.98 12.53
CA THR A 27 -0.22 -8.21 13.55
C THR A 27 -0.19 -6.73 13.15
N PRO A 28 -0.44 -5.78 14.08
CA PRO A 28 -0.25 -4.36 13.84
C PRO A 28 1.26 -4.13 13.72
N THR A 29 1.80 -4.50 12.56
CA THR A 29 3.20 -4.33 12.26
C THR A 29 3.38 -2.85 12.08
N THR A 30 3.95 -2.27 13.13
CA THR A 30 4.72 -1.04 13.17
C THR A 30 4.99 -0.56 11.75
N VAL A 31 4.50 0.65 11.46
CA VAL A 31 4.94 1.52 10.38
C VAL A 31 6.29 1.01 9.87
N LEU A 32 6.32 0.36 8.69
CA LEU A 32 7.57 0.20 7.95
C LEU A 32 7.99 1.65 7.70
N SER A 33 8.71 2.20 8.65
CA SER A 33 9.01 3.62 8.78
C SER A 33 10.12 3.90 7.81
N LEU A 34 9.94 3.57 6.52
CA LEU A 34 11.03 3.42 5.57
C LEU A 34 12.24 2.84 6.32
N ASP A 35 12.06 1.71 7.04
CA ASP A 35 13.11 1.16 7.91
C ASP A 35 14.39 1.22 7.10
N THR A 36 15.38 1.92 7.65
CA THR A 36 16.46 2.55 6.89
C THR A 36 17.18 1.56 5.96
N GLU A 37 17.02 0.25 6.15
CA GLU A 37 17.42 -0.81 5.23
C GLU A 37 16.69 -0.84 3.88
N ILE A 38 15.35 -0.69 3.81
CA ILE A 38 14.61 -0.65 2.54
C ILE A 38 14.93 0.65 1.81
N ALA A 39 14.98 1.78 2.53
CA ALA A 39 15.40 3.07 1.98
C ALA A 39 16.85 3.05 1.46
N LYS A 40 17.77 2.42 2.20
CA LYS A 40 19.16 2.22 1.77
C LYS A 40 19.27 1.27 0.59
N LYS A 41 18.43 0.23 0.50
CA LYS A 41 18.38 -0.69 -0.63
C LYS A 41 17.75 -0.04 -1.87
N LEU A 42 16.72 0.81 -1.72
CA LEU A 42 16.14 1.63 -2.80
C LEU A 42 17.22 2.51 -3.47
N ASN A 43 18.12 3.10 -2.69
CA ASN A 43 19.26 3.87 -3.20
C ASN A 43 20.41 3.02 -3.77
N LYS A 44 20.40 1.69 -3.59
CA LYS A 44 21.50 0.80 -4.00
C LYS A 44 21.37 0.34 -5.45
N TYR A 45 20.18 0.45 -6.04
CA TYR A 45 19.94 0.09 -7.43
C TYR A 45 19.76 1.37 -8.26
N GLU A 46 20.83 1.81 -8.92
CA GLU A 46 20.83 3.00 -9.80
C GLU A 46 19.86 2.85 -10.99
N TYR A 47 19.49 1.63 -11.35
CA TYR A 47 18.67 1.33 -12.52
C TYR A 47 17.27 0.86 -12.11
N SER A 48 16.40 1.83 -11.89
CA SER A 48 14.95 1.62 -11.87
C SER A 48 14.53 1.15 -13.27
N ARG A 49 14.13 -0.12 -13.43
CA ARG A 49 13.69 -0.67 -14.74
C ARG A 49 12.37 -0.06 -15.20
N TYR A 50 11.60 0.46 -14.25
CA TYR A 50 10.29 1.06 -14.45
C TYR A 50 10.25 2.46 -13.86
N GLY A 51 9.48 3.34 -14.49
CA GLY A 51 8.73 4.31 -13.71
C GLY A 51 9.11 5.78 -13.87
N GLN A 52 8.13 6.51 -14.39
CA GLN A 52 8.04 7.96 -14.34
C GLN A 52 7.68 8.50 -12.96
N TYR A 53 7.24 7.67 -12.03
CA TYR A 53 6.88 8.10 -10.68
C TYR A 53 7.91 7.64 -9.65
N GLN A 54 7.99 8.37 -8.54
CA GLN A 54 8.84 8.06 -7.41
C GLN A 54 8.08 8.37 -6.12
N LEU A 55 8.06 7.42 -5.20
CA LEU A 55 7.44 7.57 -3.89
C LEU A 55 8.24 8.59 -3.06
N THR A 56 7.59 9.62 -2.51
CA THR A 56 8.28 10.65 -1.72
C THR A 56 7.98 10.57 -0.24
N TYR A 57 6.72 10.35 0.14
CA TYR A 57 6.35 10.21 1.55
C TYR A 57 4.99 9.53 1.72
N GLN A 58 4.80 8.92 2.88
CA GLN A 58 3.51 8.43 3.36
C GLN A 58 2.99 9.41 4.43
N GLN A 59 1.83 10.03 4.19
CA GLN A 59 1.28 11.00 5.14
C GLN A 59 0.38 10.32 6.18
N GLN A 60 0.21 10.94 7.37
CA GLN A 60 -0.62 10.47 8.50
C GLN A 60 -2.14 10.34 8.22
N LYS A 61 -2.57 10.26 6.96
CA LYS A 61 -3.96 10.04 6.55
C LYS A 61 -4.09 8.96 5.47
N ARG A 62 -3.14 8.03 5.38
CA ARG A 62 -3.13 6.92 4.41
C ARG A 62 -3.03 7.36 2.94
N LEU A 63 -2.64 8.62 2.73
CA LEU A 63 -2.36 9.16 1.40
C LEU A 63 -0.89 8.94 1.08
N ILE A 64 -0.65 8.56 -0.17
CA ILE A 64 0.68 8.34 -0.73
C ILE A 64 1.06 9.57 -1.56
N GLY A 65 2.15 10.20 -1.16
CA GLY A 65 2.81 11.25 -1.92
C GLY A 65 3.82 10.65 -2.89
N PHE A 66 3.73 11.02 -4.16
CA PHE A 66 4.70 10.63 -5.17
C PHE A 66 4.96 11.77 -6.15
N ILE A 67 6.12 11.79 -6.77
CA ILE A 67 6.51 12.79 -7.78
C ILE A 67 6.63 12.14 -9.14
N CYS A 68 6.23 12.85 -10.18
CA CYS A 68 6.57 12.47 -11.55
C CYS A 68 7.99 12.96 -11.86
N LYS A 69 8.95 12.05 -12.10
CA LYS A 69 10.34 12.36 -12.48
C LYS A 69 10.43 13.28 -13.70
N LYS A 70 9.52 13.13 -14.69
CA LYS A 70 9.49 13.96 -15.91
C LYS A 70 9.03 15.38 -15.66
N THR A 71 7.95 15.56 -14.90
CA THR A 71 7.31 16.88 -14.71
C THR A 71 7.69 17.55 -13.39
N GLN A 72 8.36 16.83 -12.50
CA GLN A 72 8.66 17.21 -11.12
C GLN A 72 7.41 17.65 -10.33
N LYS A 73 6.22 17.24 -10.79
CA LYS A 73 4.96 17.56 -10.13
C LYS A 73 4.68 16.56 -9.01
N PRO A 74 4.37 17.04 -7.79
CA PRO A 74 3.91 16.19 -6.71
C PRO A 74 2.44 15.82 -6.92
N PHE A 75 2.13 14.57 -6.61
CA PHE A 75 0.80 14.01 -6.56
C PHE A 75 0.55 13.43 -5.18
N LEU A 76 -0.71 13.47 -4.75
CA LEU A 76 -1.17 12.90 -3.49
C LEU A 76 -2.44 12.11 -3.78
N MET A 77 -2.41 10.80 -3.60
CA MET A 77 -3.54 9.91 -3.87
C MET A 77 -3.70 8.86 -2.79
N ASP A 78 -4.90 8.27 -2.70
CA ASP A 78 -5.15 7.11 -1.83
C ASP A 78 -4.40 5.89 -2.39
N ALA A 79 -3.74 5.14 -1.51
CA ALA A 79 -3.03 3.92 -1.87
C ALA A 79 -3.91 2.91 -2.63
N ARG A 80 -5.21 2.82 -2.29
CA ARG A 80 -6.17 1.93 -2.97
C ARG A 80 -6.40 2.35 -4.41
N ASP A 81 -6.57 3.65 -4.64
CA ASP A 81 -6.81 4.18 -5.99
C ASP A 81 -5.58 3.97 -6.88
N ILE A 82 -4.38 4.12 -6.30
CA ILE A 82 -3.13 3.83 -7.00
C ILE A 82 -3.02 2.32 -7.31
N ALA A 83 -3.26 1.45 -6.33
CA ALA A 83 -3.15 0.00 -6.48
C ALA A 83 -4.15 -0.59 -7.49
N LEU A 84 -5.33 0.03 -7.63
CA LEU A 84 -6.35 -0.38 -8.61
C LEU A 84 -6.03 0.09 -10.03
N SER A 85 -5.17 1.11 -10.19
CA SER A 85 -4.77 1.60 -11.50
C SER A 85 -3.53 0.86 -12.02
N GLN A 86 -3.75 -0.09 -12.94
CA GLN A 86 -2.66 -0.86 -13.55
C GLN A 86 -1.67 0.05 -14.32
N GLU A 87 -2.18 1.10 -14.96
CA GLU A 87 -1.35 2.07 -15.68
C GLU A 87 -0.46 2.85 -14.71
N LEU A 88 -1.03 3.30 -13.58
CA LEU A 88 -0.28 4.09 -12.61
C LEU A 88 0.77 3.22 -11.91
N ILE A 89 0.39 2.03 -11.44
CA ILE A 89 1.30 1.13 -10.69
C ILE A 89 2.43 0.60 -11.58
N GLY A 90 2.19 0.42 -12.89
CA GLY A 90 3.20 0.02 -13.87
C GLY A 90 4.31 1.07 -14.07
N GLU A 91 4.06 2.30 -13.65
CA GLU A 91 4.98 3.43 -13.72
C GLU A 91 5.70 3.70 -12.38
N PHE A 92 5.63 2.76 -11.43
CA PHE A 92 6.46 2.76 -10.22
C PHE A 92 7.52 1.67 -10.30
N ASP A 93 8.57 1.78 -9.48
CA ASP A 93 9.47 0.65 -9.29
C ASP A 93 8.76 -0.48 -8.52
N ALA A 94 9.22 -1.72 -8.69
CA ALA A 94 8.59 -2.89 -8.07
C ALA A 94 8.55 -2.79 -6.53
N ILE A 95 9.58 -2.20 -5.90
CA ILE A 95 9.60 -1.98 -4.45
C ILE A 95 8.58 -0.94 -4.03
N GLU A 96 8.50 0.17 -4.76
CA GLU A 96 7.53 1.23 -4.47
C GLU A 96 6.11 0.69 -4.63
N ALA A 97 5.86 -0.07 -5.70
CA ALA A 97 4.61 -0.74 -5.95
C ALA A 97 4.24 -1.73 -4.83
N PHE A 98 5.20 -2.49 -4.30
CA PHE A 98 4.99 -3.36 -3.15
C PHE A 98 4.58 -2.57 -1.89
N ILE A 99 5.22 -1.43 -1.62
CA ILE A 99 4.88 -0.56 -0.49
C ILE A 99 3.46 0.00 -0.64
N ILE A 100 3.11 0.50 -1.84
CA ILE A 100 1.76 0.96 -2.17
C ILE A 100 0.74 -0.16 -1.92
N GLY A 101 1.06 -1.38 -2.39
CA GLY A 101 0.21 -2.55 -2.19
C GLY A 101 -0.03 -2.89 -0.72
N GLN A 102 1.01 -2.83 0.12
CA GLN A 102 0.85 -3.03 1.56
C GLN A 102 -0.09 -1.98 2.18
N GLU A 103 0.08 -0.72 1.83
CA GLU A 103 -0.77 0.35 2.35
C GLU A 103 -2.21 0.19 1.87
N ALA A 104 -2.43 -0.13 0.59
CA ALA A 104 -3.75 -0.43 0.06
C ALA A 104 -4.41 -1.60 0.82
N GLY A 105 -3.68 -2.68 1.08
CA GLY A 105 -4.17 -3.84 1.83
C GLY A 105 -4.55 -3.51 3.28
N ARG A 106 -3.74 -2.69 3.97
CA ARG A 106 -4.07 -2.16 5.31
C ARG A 106 -5.38 -1.38 5.32
N GLN A 107 -5.55 -0.48 4.34
CA GLN A 107 -6.78 0.29 4.23
C GLN A 107 -8.01 -0.60 4.02
N LEU A 108 -7.90 -1.63 3.19
CA LEU A 108 -8.98 -2.59 2.95
C LEU A 108 -9.34 -3.37 4.21
N ASN A 109 -8.35 -3.78 5.01
CA ASN A 109 -8.58 -4.49 6.27
C ASN A 109 -9.23 -3.58 7.33
N ASP A 110 -8.84 -2.32 7.41
CA ASP A 110 -9.46 -1.35 8.32
C ASP A 110 -10.92 -1.04 7.94
N SER A 111 -11.23 -0.94 6.65
CA SER A 111 -12.62 -0.81 6.17
C SER A 111 -13.47 -2.03 6.55
N LYS A 112 -12.92 -3.25 6.49
CA LYS A 112 -13.61 -4.47 6.96
C LYS A 112 -13.89 -4.43 8.46
N LYS A 113 -12.91 -3.99 9.28
CA LYS A 113 -13.07 -3.85 10.74
C LYS A 113 -14.14 -2.82 11.10
N GLN A 114 -14.16 -1.66 10.42
CA GLN A 114 -15.19 -0.64 10.63
C GLN A 114 -16.59 -1.13 10.23
N ALA A 115 -16.72 -1.86 9.12
CA ALA A 115 -17.99 -2.46 8.72
C ALA A 115 -18.49 -3.52 9.71
N ALA A 116 -17.58 -4.33 10.28
CA ALA A 116 -17.92 -5.31 11.31
C ALA A 116 -18.44 -4.65 12.60
N VAL A 117 -17.82 -3.57 13.07
CA VAL A 117 -18.25 -2.82 14.27
C VAL A 117 -19.65 -2.22 14.07
N ASN A 118 -19.94 -1.66 12.89
CA ASN A 118 -21.26 -1.09 12.58
C ASN A 118 -22.35 -2.17 12.44
N SER A 119 -21.99 -3.39 12.04
CA SER A 119 -22.93 -4.51 11.97
C SER A 119 -23.31 -5.08 13.34
N THR A 120 -22.45 -4.95 14.35
CA THR A 120 -22.74 -5.37 15.74
C THR A 120 -23.58 -4.37 16.53
N ALA A 121 -23.66 -3.11 16.12
CA ALA A 121 -24.45 -2.08 16.79
C ALA A 121 -25.98 -2.15 16.48
N GLY A 122 -26.41 -3.09 15.64
CA GLY A 122 -27.79 -3.14 15.10
C GLY A 122 -28.62 -4.36 15.45
N LYS A 123 -28.22 -5.21 16.41
CA LYS A 123 -29.07 -6.33 16.87
C LYS A 123 -29.77 -6.00 18.18
N THR A 124 -30.63 -4.99 18.15
CA THR A 124 -31.66 -4.81 19.18
C THR A 124 -32.72 -5.89 18.94
N TYR A 125 -32.60 -7.03 19.62
CA TYR A 125 -33.64 -8.06 19.57
C TYR A 125 -34.92 -7.47 20.16
N LEU A 126 -35.95 -7.27 19.34
CA LEU A 126 -37.28 -6.90 19.81
C LEU A 126 -37.77 -7.99 20.77
N ARG A 127 -37.80 -7.69 22.07
CA ARG A 127 -38.43 -8.56 23.07
C ARG A 127 -39.93 -8.44 22.91
N LEU A 128 -40.59 -9.57 22.62
CA LEU A 128 -42.04 -9.69 22.77
C LEU A 128 -42.37 -9.50 24.26
N VAL A 129 -43.02 -8.39 24.57
CA VAL A 129 -43.64 -8.15 25.87
C VAL A 129 -44.90 -9.02 25.93
N LYS A 130 -45.02 -9.79 27.01
CA LYS A 130 -46.16 -10.69 27.28
C LYS A 130 -47.30 -9.95 27.94
#